data_AF-A0AAU1KT94-F1
#
_entry.id   AF-A0AAU1KT94-F1
#
_cell.length_a   1.000
_cell.length_b   1.000
_cell.length_c   1.000
_cell.angle_alpha   90.00
_cell.angle_beta   90.00
_cell.angle_gamma   90.00
#
_symmetry.space_group_name_H-M   'P 1'
#
loop_
_entity.id
_entity.type
_entity.pdbx_description
1 polymer ?
#
loop_
_entity_poly.entity_id
_entity_poly.type
_entity_poly.pdbx_seq_one_letter_code
_entity_poly.pdbx_strand_id
1 'polypeptide(L)'
;MTVSEEAARARRDPFYRDVITEWGESMLRITGYFDDGSTRADLHETTGTPFFCTPTHKLTRSPDHSRPVVLLATGAFSPLHQGHLDMLLSARRALEANGDHVAGAYLSPSHDRYVSAKLGREALPADERLALIRRQTTSYDWITACPWESQWVANPVNFTTVLLRLQNHLRRTWDRACDVALVVGADNSEFARCFARRGRCVIVARGGHETRVAAVLDDPGMAPALRTKRVLTSPGLPGSAFMSSTKLRAAAAAPTTGGPSGRPGADAGSRATRRYAVRDDLAWAARRWRASVPAEILEPALAEFRDGVLTGIRAALNGPGGRPVRVDLLDHEEQRDVAARLCAENTVVSLDPSTPATHRLGISRLFFPSDGQLRPHAMVARPGWPAPSEQVAKISAKSVVLMDDDIWTGASMEYASALLEQAGIEVERTISLMSEITPDAPRPVDLIDLRDLLVGADDSGLVVQQADGVITRAPYLPPFVDLTSRASIPPAEVRDLGSRIWAANAVFFGRTGLRVGDASAAVRRFLHGLGYRDGALLSAVCDAYRRRTAELPFSGGSDPRQMLRNPPGRAGQDA
;
A
#
# COMPACT_ATOMS: atom_id res chain seq x y z
N MET A 1 3.76 -30.05 21.64
CA MET A 1 2.45 -29.44 21.88
C MET A 1 1.42 -30.55 21.76
N THR A 2 0.58 -30.73 22.77
CA THR A 2 -0.45 -31.78 22.74
C THR A 2 -1.61 -31.34 21.83
N VAL A 3 -2.32 -32.29 21.20
CA VAL A 3 -3.49 -32.00 20.35
C VAL A 3 -4.52 -31.09 21.07
N SER A 4 -4.64 -31.27 22.38
CA SER A 4 -5.51 -30.47 23.27
C SER A 4 -5.13 -28.98 23.35
N GLU A 5 -3.83 -28.65 23.36
CA GLU A 5 -3.37 -27.24 23.41
C GLU A 5 -3.61 -26.51 22.08
N GLU A 6 -3.44 -27.21 20.96
CA GLU A 6 -3.70 -26.69 19.62
C GLU A 6 -5.19 -26.39 19.44
N ALA A 7 -6.06 -27.32 19.82
CA ALA A 7 -7.50 -27.13 19.77
C ALA A 7 -7.98 -25.99 20.69
N ALA A 8 -7.39 -25.85 21.88
CA ALA A 8 -7.69 -24.74 22.78
C ALA A 8 -7.35 -23.37 22.17
N ARG A 9 -6.28 -23.27 21.37
CA ARG A 9 -5.96 -22.05 20.60
C ARG A 9 -6.94 -21.83 19.47
N ALA A 10 -7.23 -22.86 18.68
CA ALA A 10 -8.16 -22.79 17.56
C ALA A 10 -9.57 -22.33 18.00
N ARG A 11 -10.07 -22.76 19.17
CA ARG A 11 -11.38 -22.35 19.72
C ARG A 11 -11.51 -20.85 20.01
N ARG A 12 -10.41 -20.08 20.01
CA ARG A 12 -10.42 -18.62 20.15
C ARG A 12 -10.90 -17.95 18.87
N ASP A 13 -10.65 -18.56 17.72
CA ASP A 13 -11.20 -18.15 16.44
C ASP A 13 -12.66 -18.64 16.33
N PRO A 14 -13.63 -17.75 16.07
CA PRO A 14 -15.03 -18.13 15.99
C PRO A 14 -15.34 -19.13 14.87
N PHE A 15 -14.59 -19.14 13.77
CA PHE A 15 -14.77 -20.07 12.65
C PHE A 15 -14.27 -21.47 13.02
N TYR A 16 -13.05 -21.59 13.55
CA TYR A 16 -12.51 -22.89 13.94
C TYR A 16 -13.19 -23.48 15.18
N ARG A 17 -13.70 -22.64 16.08
CA ARG A 17 -14.59 -23.11 17.16
C ARG A 17 -15.79 -23.87 16.60
N ASP A 18 -16.44 -23.33 15.56
CA ASP A 18 -17.60 -23.97 14.95
C ASP A 18 -17.20 -25.29 14.26
N VAL A 19 -16.03 -25.33 13.60
CA VAL A 19 -15.49 -26.57 13.01
C VAL A 19 -15.29 -27.65 14.06
N ILE A 20 -14.66 -27.31 15.19
CA ILE A 20 -14.41 -28.29 16.26
C ILE A 20 -15.73 -28.76 16.89
N THR A 21 -16.70 -27.85 17.06
CA THR A 21 -18.02 -28.21 17.59
C THR A 21 -18.78 -29.17 16.68
N GLU A 22 -18.70 -28.97 15.36
CA GLU A 22 -19.45 -29.78 14.40
C GLU A 22 -18.76 -31.11 14.06
N TRP A 23 -17.45 -31.10 13.82
CA TRP A 23 -16.72 -32.27 13.29
C TRP A 23 -15.54 -32.74 14.16
N GLY A 24 -15.27 -32.07 15.27
CA GLY A 24 -14.15 -32.41 16.15
C GLY A 24 -12.79 -31.86 15.71
N GLU A 25 -11.78 -32.10 16.54
CA GLU A 25 -10.44 -31.47 16.44
C GLU A 25 -9.62 -32.00 15.26
N SER A 26 -9.90 -33.22 14.79
CA SER A 26 -9.25 -33.83 13.62
C SER A 26 -9.48 -33.02 12.32
N MET A 27 -10.57 -32.25 12.24
CA MET A 27 -10.90 -31.46 11.07
C MET A 27 -10.13 -30.13 10.96
N LEU A 28 -9.39 -29.72 11.98
CA LEU A 28 -8.67 -28.44 11.97
C LEU A 28 -7.71 -28.33 10.79
N ARG A 29 -6.81 -29.31 10.61
CA ARG A 29 -5.80 -29.27 9.53
C ARG A 29 -6.43 -29.41 8.14
N ILE A 30 -7.50 -30.21 8.02
CA ILE A 30 -8.23 -30.42 6.76
C ILE A 30 -8.90 -29.11 6.30
N THR A 31 -9.42 -28.33 7.26
CA THR A 31 -10.06 -27.03 7.03
C THR A 31 -9.07 -25.86 6.98
N GLY A 32 -7.77 -26.15 6.90
CA GLY A 32 -6.72 -25.16 6.67
C GLY A 32 -6.19 -24.46 7.92
N TYR A 33 -6.53 -24.92 9.12
CA TYR A 33 -5.93 -24.41 10.35
C TYR A 33 -4.43 -24.73 10.40
N PHE A 34 -3.66 -23.77 10.89
CA PHE A 34 -2.34 -24.03 11.44
C PHE A 34 -2.16 -23.24 12.73
N ASP A 35 -1.33 -23.75 13.64
CA ASP A 35 -0.98 -23.01 14.85
C ASP A 35 -0.06 -21.84 14.47
N ASP A 36 -0.61 -20.63 14.52
CA ASP A 36 0.10 -19.38 14.29
C ASP A 36 0.76 -18.83 15.56
N GLY A 37 0.65 -19.54 16.68
CA GLY A 37 1.18 -19.11 17.97
C GLY A 37 0.38 -17.98 18.62
N SER A 38 -0.72 -17.51 18.01
CA SER A 38 -1.44 -16.33 18.46
C SER A 38 -2.14 -16.51 19.81
N THR A 39 -2.07 -15.46 20.63
CA THR A 39 -2.85 -15.33 21.86
C THR A 39 -4.23 -14.73 21.59
N ARG A 40 -5.14 -14.80 22.56
CA ARG A 40 -6.43 -14.11 22.47
C ARG A 40 -6.27 -12.59 22.40
N ALA A 41 -5.26 -12.05 23.07
CA ALA A 41 -4.93 -10.63 22.99
C ALA A 41 -4.46 -10.28 21.58
N ASP A 42 -3.60 -11.10 20.99
CA ASP A 42 -3.10 -10.90 19.62
C ASP A 42 -4.24 -10.87 18.61
N LEU A 43 -5.18 -11.81 18.69
CA LEU A 43 -6.37 -11.82 17.81
C LEU A 43 -7.22 -10.56 17.99
N HIS A 44 -7.47 -10.14 19.23
CA HIS A 44 -8.25 -8.92 19.50
C HIS A 44 -7.52 -7.66 19.00
N GLU A 45 -6.23 -7.52 19.26
CA GLU A 45 -5.43 -6.39 18.81
C GLU A 45 -5.35 -6.35 17.28
N THR A 46 -5.05 -7.49 16.68
CA THR A 46 -4.93 -7.66 15.22
C THR A 46 -6.23 -7.33 14.49
N THR A 47 -7.37 -7.81 15.00
CA THR A 47 -8.68 -7.63 14.34
C THR A 47 -9.43 -6.38 14.82
N GLY A 48 -9.06 -5.82 15.97
CA GLY A 48 -9.80 -4.78 16.69
C GLY A 48 -9.12 -3.42 16.72
N THR A 49 -7.83 -3.32 16.39
CA THR A 49 -7.12 -2.04 16.37
C THR A 49 -7.03 -1.51 14.93
N PRO A 50 -7.53 -0.30 14.62
CA PRO A 50 -7.48 0.24 13.26
C PRO A 50 -6.03 0.44 12.82
N PHE A 51 -5.64 -0.20 11.72
CA PHE A 51 -4.38 0.06 11.03
C PHE A 51 -4.68 0.30 9.55
N PHE A 52 -4.57 1.55 9.15
CA PHE A 52 -4.96 2.05 7.83
C PHE A 52 -3.90 1.68 6.78
N CYS A 53 -3.87 0.40 6.41
CA CYS A 53 -2.96 -0.16 5.41
C CYS A 53 -3.71 -0.90 4.28
N THR A 54 -5.04 -0.83 4.25
CA THR A 54 -5.87 -1.47 3.22
C THR A 54 -6.56 -0.40 2.40
N PRO A 55 -6.26 -0.30 1.09
CA PRO A 55 -6.83 0.72 0.23
C PRO A 55 -8.31 0.44 -0.03
N THR A 56 -9.18 1.46 -0.02
CA THR A 56 -10.64 1.33 -0.21
C THR A 56 -11.15 1.94 -1.51
N HIS A 57 -10.27 2.55 -2.31
CA HIS A 57 -10.65 3.35 -3.47
C HIS A 57 -11.31 2.58 -4.63
N LYS A 58 -11.09 1.25 -4.68
CA LYS A 58 -11.72 0.36 -5.67
C LYS A 58 -13.06 -0.24 -5.21
N LEU A 59 -13.53 0.13 -4.02
CA LEU A 59 -14.79 -0.38 -3.48
C LEU A 59 -15.97 0.49 -3.92
N THR A 60 -16.99 -0.13 -4.51
CA THR A 60 -18.24 0.56 -4.88
C THR A 60 -19.26 0.47 -3.77
N ARG A 61 -19.90 1.60 -3.41
CA ARG A 61 -21.01 1.60 -2.45
C ARG A 61 -22.26 1.03 -3.12
N SER A 62 -23.10 0.35 -2.34
CA SER A 62 -24.35 -0.19 -2.87
C SER A 62 -25.36 0.93 -3.17
N PRO A 63 -25.96 0.96 -4.38
CA PRO A 63 -26.90 2.00 -4.78
C PRO A 63 -28.26 1.93 -4.05
N ASP A 64 -28.66 0.74 -3.57
CA ASP A 64 -29.94 0.47 -2.92
C ASP A 64 -29.82 0.29 -1.39
N HIS A 65 -28.65 0.63 -0.82
CA HIS A 65 -28.31 0.37 0.58
C HIS A 65 -28.35 -1.11 1.01
N SER A 66 -28.38 -2.06 0.07
CA SER A 66 -28.14 -3.48 0.38
C SER A 66 -26.73 -3.66 0.95
N ARG A 67 -26.56 -4.70 1.78
CA ARG A 67 -25.28 -4.99 2.44
C ARG A 67 -24.22 -5.34 1.38
N PRO A 68 -23.19 -4.51 1.18
CA PRO A 68 -22.18 -4.80 0.17
C PRO A 68 -21.33 -6.01 0.58
N VAL A 69 -21.02 -6.87 -0.38
CA VAL A 69 -20.13 -8.02 -0.21
C VAL A 69 -18.78 -7.72 -0.84
N VAL A 70 -17.71 -7.91 -0.07
CA VAL A 70 -16.33 -7.81 -0.54
C VAL A 70 -15.72 -9.20 -0.62
N LEU A 71 -15.13 -9.53 -1.76
CA LEU A 71 -14.44 -10.80 -1.94
C LEU A 71 -13.04 -10.76 -1.33
N LEU A 72 -12.62 -11.85 -0.72
CA LEU A 72 -11.27 -12.05 -0.23
C LEU A 72 -10.71 -13.36 -0.80
N ALA A 73 -9.56 -13.27 -1.47
CA ALA A 73 -8.76 -14.43 -1.83
C ALA A 73 -7.39 -14.33 -1.12
N THR A 74 -7.10 -15.28 -0.25
CA THR A 74 -5.80 -15.44 0.42
C THR A 74 -4.93 -16.45 -0.33
N GLY A 75 -3.61 -16.29 -0.32
CA GLY A 75 -2.75 -17.33 -0.86
C GLY A 75 -1.30 -16.93 -1.05
N ALA A 76 -0.49 -17.90 -1.49
CA ALA A 76 0.92 -17.66 -1.73
C ALA A 76 1.16 -16.63 -2.83
N PHE A 77 0.37 -16.66 -3.93
CA PHE A 77 0.53 -15.79 -5.11
C PHE A 77 1.99 -15.65 -5.59
N SER A 78 2.68 -16.78 -5.70
CA SER A 78 4.11 -16.85 -5.99
C SER A 78 4.38 -17.57 -7.33
N PRO A 79 4.07 -17.00 -8.51
CA PRO A 79 3.46 -15.68 -8.73
C PRO A 79 1.92 -15.72 -8.85
N LEU A 80 1.28 -14.54 -8.81
CA LEU A 80 -0.11 -14.35 -9.26
C LEU A 80 -0.23 -14.69 -10.76
N HIS A 81 -1.38 -15.24 -11.16
CA HIS A 81 -1.69 -15.62 -12.54
C HIS A 81 -3.20 -15.48 -12.82
N GLN A 82 -3.59 -15.48 -14.10
CA GLN A 82 -4.97 -15.22 -14.53
C GLN A 82 -6.01 -16.13 -13.86
N GLY A 83 -5.71 -17.41 -13.62
CA GLY A 83 -6.64 -18.30 -12.90
C GLY A 83 -7.09 -17.80 -11.52
N HIS A 84 -6.26 -17.02 -10.80
CA HIS A 84 -6.67 -16.40 -9.53
C HIS A 84 -7.66 -15.24 -9.76
N LEU A 85 -7.51 -14.50 -10.86
CA LEU A 85 -8.40 -13.41 -11.24
C LEU A 85 -9.73 -13.96 -11.77
N ASP A 86 -9.68 -15.00 -12.61
CA ASP A 86 -10.85 -15.73 -13.10
C ASP A 86 -11.69 -16.31 -11.96
N MET A 87 -11.03 -16.78 -10.90
CA MET A 87 -11.68 -17.25 -9.67
C MET A 87 -12.50 -16.13 -9.02
N LEU A 88 -11.94 -14.92 -8.87
CA LEU A 88 -12.66 -13.78 -8.33
C LEU A 88 -13.82 -13.34 -9.24
N LEU A 89 -13.61 -13.33 -10.56
CA LEU A 89 -14.66 -13.01 -11.55
C LEU A 89 -15.83 -14.00 -11.49
N SER A 90 -15.54 -15.30 -11.37
CA SER A 90 -16.55 -16.35 -11.23
C SER A 90 -17.34 -16.17 -9.93
N ALA A 91 -16.64 -15.96 -8.82
CA ALA A 91 -17.27 -15.75 -7.52
C ALA A 91 -18.16 -14.50 -7.49
N ARG A 92 -17.73 -13.42 -8.14
CA ARG A 92 -18.56 -12.22 -8.31
C ARG A 92 -19.87 -12.54 -9.03
N ARG A 93 -19.82 -13.23 -10.18
CA ARG A 93 -21.02 -13.63 -10.93
C ARG A 93 -21.98 -14.48 -10.10
N ALA A 94 -21.46 -15.42 -9.31
CA ALA A 94 -22.29 -16.29 -8.48
C ALA A 94 -23.02 -15.53 -7.36
N LEU A 95 -22.35 -14.56 -6.73
CA LEU A 95 -22.96 -13.70 -5.71
C LEU A 95 -23.97 -12.72 -6.33
N GLU A 96 -23.64 -12.07 -7.44
CA GLU A 96 -24.56 -11.16 -8.13
C GLU A 96 -25.82 -11.90 -8.63
N ALA A 97 -25.67 -13.12 -9.16
CA ALA A 97 -26.80 -13.97 -9.53
C ALA A 97 -27.64 -14.42 -8.32
N ASN A 98 -27.07 -14.37 -7.11
CA ASN A 98 -27.76 -14.60 -5.86
C ASN A 98 -28.41 -13.33 -5.27
N GLY A 99 -28.32 -12.20 -5.97
CA GLY A 99 -28.88 -10.90 -5.55
C GLY A 99 -27.97 -10.11 -4.61
N ASP A 100 -26.70 -10.49 -4.47
CA ASP A 100 -25.74 -9.75 -3.65
C ASP A 100 -25.07 -8.62 -4.45
N HIS A 101 -24.86 -7.46 -3.82
CA HIS A 101 -24.02 -6.41 -4.38
C HIS A 101 -22.54 -6.67 -4.09
N VAL A 102 -21.77 -7.08 -5.09
CA VAL A 102 -20.32 -7.25 -4.95
C VAL A 102 -19.60 -5.92 -5.14
N ALA A 103 -19.10 -5.37 -4.04
CA ALA A 103 -18.49 -4.05 -4.02
C ALA A 103 -17.02 -4.02 -4.47
N GLY A 104 -16.33 -5.15 -4.37
CA GLY A 104 -14.88 -5.20 -4.63
C GLY A 104 -14.26 -6.54 -4.23
N ALA A 105 -12.96 -6.67 -4.49
CA ALA A 105 -12.18 -7.83 -4.13
C ALA A 105 -10.76 -7.46 -3.67
N TYR A 106 -10.26 -8.23 -2.69
CA TYR A 106 -8.89 -8.19 -2.23
C TYR A 106 -8.17 -9.50 -2.50
N LEU A 107 -6.98 -9.39 -3.09
CA LEU A 107 -5.95 -10.42 -3.08
C LEU A 107 -5.04 -10.16 -1.86
N SER A 108 -5.05 -11.07 -0.90
CA SER A 108 -4.23 -11.00 0.32
C SER A 108 -3.07 -12.00 0.21
N PRO A 109 -1.87 -11.57 -0.21
CA PRO A 109 -0.71 -12.44 -0.22
C PRO A 109 -0.34 -12.90 1.19
N SER A 110 -0.06 -14.19 1.33
CA SER A 110 0.33 -14.75 2.62
C SER A 110 1.72 -14.32 3.06
N HIS A 111 1.96 -14.36 4.36
CA HIS A 111 3.22 -14.00 4.99
C HIS A 111 4.42 -14.84 4.47
N ASP A 112 5.59 -14.22 4.32
CA ASP A 112 6.77 -14.86 3.73
C ASP A 112 7.22 -16.12 4.47
N ARG A 113 7.16 -16.15 5.80
CA ARG A 113 7.46 -17.37 6.57
C ARG A 113 6.59 -18.56 6.15
N TYR A 114 5.30 -18.34 5.88
CA TYR A 114 4.38 -19.40 5.44
C TYR A 114 4.68 -19.83 4.00
N VAL A 115 4.89 -18.86 3.11
CA VAL A 115 5.19 -19.13 1.70
C VAL A 115 6.53 -19.86 1.54
N SER A 116 7.57 -19.43 2.25
CA SER A 116 8.89 -20.05 2.24
C SER A 116 8.89 -21.44 2.87
N ALA A 117 8.10 -21.69 3.92
CA ALA A 117 7.93 -23.04 4.45
C ALA A 117 7.26 -23.98 3.44
N LYS A 118 6.36 -23.46 2.60
CA LYS A 118 5.65 -24.23 1.56
C LYS A 118 6.46 -24.44 0.28
N LEU A 119 7.23 -23.43 -0.16
CA LEU A 119 7.86 -23.38 -1.48
C LEU A 119 9.40 -23.38 -1.44
N GLY A 120 10.01 -23.22 -0.27
CA GLY A 120 11.46 -23.15 -0.13
C GLY A 120 12.06 -22.01 -0.96
N ARG A 121 13.12 -22.32 -1.72
CA ARG A 121 13.85 -21.34 -2.56
C ARG A 121 13.05 -20.81 -3.74
N GLU A 122 11.93 -21.44 -4.08
CA GLU A 122 11.03 -20.96 -5.14
C GLU A 122 10.05 -19.88 -4.67
N ALA A 123 10.04 -19.55 -3.37
CA ALA A 123 9.19 -18.50 -2.82
C ALA A 123 9.64 -17.12 -3.31
N LEU A 124 8.72 -16.39 -3.93
CA LEU A 124 8.89 -14.96 -4.20
C LEU A 124 8.66 -14.18 -2.91
N PRO A 125 9.53 -13.20 -2.58
CA PRO A 125 9.34 -12.28 -1.47
C PRO A 125 8.00 -11.54 -1.50
N ALA A 126 7.49 -11.14 -0.34
CA ALA A 126 6.18 -10.51 -0.20
C ALA A 126 6.03 -9.22 -1.02
N ASP A 127 7.09 -8.43 -1.09
CA ASP A 127 7.16 -7.19 -1.85
C ASP A 127 7.07 -7.44 -3.37
N GLU A 128 7.80 -8.43 -3.89
CA GLU A 128 7.71 -8.82 -5.30
C GLU A 128 6.31 -9.34 -5.64
N ARG A 129 5.71 -10.15 -4.76
CA ARG A 129 4.35 -10.66 -4.93
C ARG A 129 3.33 -9.52 -4.94
N LEU A 130 3.45 -8.55 -4.02
CA LEU A 130 2.59 -7.36 -4.01
C LEU A 130 2.74 -6.51 -5.25
N ALA A 131 3.97 -6.30 -5.73
CA ALA A 131 4.23 -5.57 -6.97
C ALA A 131 3.57 -6.25 -8.17
N LEU A 132 3.68 -7.58 -8.27
CA LEU A 132 3.00 -8.36 -9.32
C LEU A 132 1.48 -8.26 -9.23
N ILE A 133 0.90 -8.37 -8.03
CA ILE A 133 -0.55 -8.23 -7.83
C ILE A 133 -1.02 -6.83 -8.27
N ARG A 134 -0.36 -5.76 -7.82
CA ARG A 134 -0.71 -4.38 -8.18
C ARG A 134 -0.64 -4.15 -9.68
N ARG A 135 0.43 -4.63 -10.34
CA ARG A 135 0.58 -4.52 -11.79
C ARG A 135 -0.54 -5.26 -12.54
N GLN A 136 -0.81 -6.51 -12.19
CA GLN A 136 -1.84 -7.33 -12.87
C GLN A 136 -3.27 -6.85 -12.58
N THR A 137 -3.50 -6.16 -11.47
CA THR A 137 -4.83 -5.63 -11.11
C THR A 137 -5.05 -4.18 -11.57
N THR A 138 -4.10 -3.56 -12.28
CA THR A 138 -4.25 -2.18 -12.79
C THR A 138 -5.45 -2.04 -13.73
N SER A 139 -5.75 -3.06 -14.53
CA SER A 139 -6.88 -3.08 -15.47
C SER A 139 -8.22 -3.46 -14.86
N TYR A 140 -8.29 -3.64 -13.52
CA TYR A 140 -9.50 -4.04 -12.82
C TYR A 140 -9.90 -2.94 -11.83
N ASP A 141 -11.05 -2.31 -12.04
CA ASP A 141 -11.50 -1.19 -11.20
C ASP A 141 -12.02 -1.60 -9.82
N TRP A 142 -12.17 -2.91 -9.58
CA TRP A 142 -12.76 -3.47 -8.36
C TRP A 142 -11.88 -4.50 -7.64
N ILE A 143 -10.70 -4.83 -8.19
CA ILE A 143 -9.74 -5.79 -7.59
C ILE A 143 -8.46 -5.06 -7.19
N THR A 144 -8.01 -5.26 -5.94
CA THR A 144 -6.75 -4.69 -5.46
C THR A 144 -6.01 -5.63 -4.49
N ALA A 145 -4.78 -5.28 -4.14
CA ALA A 145 -3.99 -5.98 -3.13
C ALA A 145 -4.38 -5.53 -1.71
N CYS A 146 -4.42 -6.46 -0.77
CA CYS A 146 -4.39 -6.16 0.66
C CYS A 146 -3.00 -6.54 1.22
N PRO A 147 -2.12 -5.57 1.53
CA PRO A 147 -0.76 -5.88 1.98
C PRO A 147 -0.69 -6.33 3.44
N TRP A 148 -1.80 -6.32 4.17
CA TRP A 148 -1.82 -6.52 5.61
C TRP A 148 -1.19 -7.86 6.05
N GLU A 149 -1.61 -8.98 5.45
CA GLU A 149 -1.13 -10.33 5.80
C GLU A 149 0.34 -10.56 5.46
N SER A 150 0.87 -9.90 4.43
CA SER A 150 2.25 -10.13 4.00
C SER A 150 3.26 -9.14 4.57
N GLN A 151 2.84 -7.90 4.86
CA GLN A 151 3.75 -6.81 5.24
C GLN A 151 3.58 -6.34 6.68
N TRP A 152 2.39 -6.53 7.27
CA TRP A 152 1.97 -5.83 8.48
C TRP A 152 1.60 -6.76 9.63
N VAL A 153 2.06 -8.02 9.59
CA VAL A 153 1.94 -9.01 10.67
C VAL A 153 3.29 -9.66 10.93
N ALA A 154 3.57 -10.01 12.19
CA ALA A 154 4.90 -10.47 12.61
C ALA A 154 5.12 -11.95 12.27
N ASN A 155 4.02 -12.68 12.20
CA ASN A 155 3.97 -14.11 11.95
C ASN A 155 2.82 -14.40 10.98
N PRO A 156 2.88 -15.53 10.25
CA PRO A 156 1.74 -16.00 9.49
C PRO A 156 0.50 -16.13 10.37
N VAL A 157 -0.67 -15.79 9.83
CA VAL A 157 -1.96 -15.90 10.52
C VAL A 157 -2.92 -16.75 9.69
N ASN A 158 -3.90 -17.36 10.34
CA ASN A 158 -4.93 -18.12 9.64
C ASN A 158 -5.79 -17.23 8.71
N PHE A 159 -6.31 -17.80 7.62
CA PHE A 159 -7.12 -17.04 6.65
C PHE A 159 -8.41 -16.47 7.26
N THR A 160 -8.94 -17.10 8.31
CA THR A 160 -10.08 -16.62 9.10
C THR A 160 -9.75 -15.35 9.85
N THR A 161 -8.53 -15.23 10.40
CA THR A 161 -8.00 -14.00 11.01
C THR A 161 -7.89 -12.88 9.97
N VAL A 162 -7.41 -13.18 8.76
CA VAL A 162 -7.35 -12.23 7.65
C VAL A 162 -8.75 -11.72 7.29
N LEU A 163 -9.73 -12.63 7.19
CA LEU A 163 -11.12 -12.30 6.91
C LEU A 163 -11.73 -11.41 8.01
N LEU A 164 -11.57 -11.78 9.28
CA LEU A 164 -12.09 -11.02 10.42
C LEU A 164 -11.49 -9.62 10.47
N ARG A 165 -10.16 -9.51 10.30
CA ARG A 165 -9.46 -8.23 10.27
C ARG A 165 -9.96 -7.38 9.11
N LEU A 166 -10.06 -7.94 7.90
CA LEU A 166 -10.53 -7.18 6.73
C LEU A 166 -11.95 -6.68 6.93
N GLN A 167 -12.86 -7.53 7.42
CA GLN A 167 -14.24 -7.14 7.68
C GLN A 167 -14.32 -6.02 8.73
N ASN A 168 -13.58 -6.14 9.84
CA ASN A 168 -13.56 -5.12 10.88
C ASN A 168 -12.94 -3.79 10.39
N HIS A 169 -11.89 -3.87 9.57
CA HIS A 169 -11.27 -2.70 8.94
C HIS A 169 -12.29 -1.97 8.05
N LEU A 170 -12.90 -2.68 7.10
CA LEU A 170 -13.85 -2.09 6.14
C LEU A 170 -15.10 -1.54 6.83
N ARG A 171 -15.59 -2.20 7.88
CA ARG A 171 -16.72 -1.69 8.69
C ARG A 171 -16.42 -0.39 9.40
N ARG A 172 -15.16 -0.07 9.64
CA ARG A 172 -14.75 1.19 10.28
C ARG A 172 -14.41 2.26 9.27
N THR A 173 -13.75 1.88 8.18
CA THR A 173 -13.13 2.85 7.26
C THR A 173 -13.95 3.11 6.00
N TRP A 174 -14.98 2.32 5.71
CA TRP A 174 -15.70 2.41 4.44
C TRP A 174 -17.22 2.24 4.60
N ASP A 175 -17.68 1.06 5.02
CA ASP A 175 -19.11 0.76 5.15
C ASP A 175 -19.39 -0.18 6.33
N ARG A 176 -20.12 0.32 7.34
CA ARG A 176 -20.45 -0.42 8.57
C ARG A 176 -21.25 -1.70 8.33
N ALA A 177 -21.96 -1.79 7.21
CA ALA A 177 -22.81 -2.91 6.85
C ALA A 177 -22.09 -3.96 5.98
N CYS A 178 -20.83 -3.72 5.59
CA CYS A 178 -20.13 -4.63 4.68
C CYS A 178 -19.93 -6.03 5.29
N ASP A 179 -20.03 -7.03 4.42
CA ASP A 179 -19.67 -8.41 4.71
C ASP A 179 -18.52 -8.85 3.80
N VAL A 180 -17.69 -9.77 4.30
CA VAL A 180 -16.56 -10.32 3.53
C VAL A 180 -16.83 -11.79 3.21
N ALA A 181 -16.68 -12.16 1.94
CA ALA A 181 -16.81 -13.53 1.46
C ALA A 181 -15.43 -14.09 1.07
N LEU A 182 -15.05 -15.24 1.64
CA LEU A 182 -13.83 -15.94 1.23
C LEU A 182 -14.06 -16.63 -0.12
N VAL A 183 -13.15 -16.46 -1.06
CA VAL A 183 -13.16 -17.15 -2.34
C VAL A 183 -12.06 -18.20 -2.36
N VAL A 184 -12.44 -19.45 -2.62
CA VAL A 184 -11.51 -20.58 -2.72
C VAL A 184 -11.71 -21.34 -4.03
N GLY A 185 -10.61 -21.86 -4.57
CA GLY A 185 -10.67 -22.87 -5.63
C GLY A 185 -11.13 -24.22 -5.07
N ALA A 186 -11.63 -25.09 -5.94
CA ALA A 186 -12.08 -26.44 -5.58
C ALA A 186 -11.01 -27.28 -4.86
N ASP A 187 -9.72 -27.00 -5.08
CA ASP A 187 -8.58 -27.62 -4.40
C ASP A 187 -8.50 -27.30 -2.90
N ASN A 188 -9.14 -26.22 -2.45
CA ASN A 188 -9.25 -25.83 -1.04
C ASN A 188 -10.72 -25.79 -0.56
N SER A 189 -11.61 -26.54 -1.22
CA SER A 189 -13.05 -26.60 -0.91
C SER A 189 -13.36 -26.92 0.56
N GLU A 190 -12.51 -27.72 1.23
CA GLU A 190 -12.64 -28.05 2.65
C GLU A 190 -12.65 -26.80 3.57
N PHE A 191 -12.06 -25.69 3.14
CA PHE A 191 -12.04 -24.45 3.92
C PHE A 191 -13.45 -23.87 4.07
N ALA A 192 -14.38 -24.22 3.16
CA ALA A 192 -15.78 -23.80 3.25
C ALA A 192 -16.47 -24.31 4.52
N ARG A 193 -15.95 -25.36 5.17
CA ARG A 193 -16.47 -25.90 6.43
C ARG A 193 -16.39 -24.91 7.59
N CYS A 194 -15.38 -24.03 7.58
CA CYS A 194 -15.29 -22.91 8.52
C CYS A 194 -16.54 -22.02 8.48
N PHE A 195 -17.26 -22.00 7.36
CA PHE A 195 -18.40 -21.11 7.10
C PHE A 195 -19.77 -21.77 7.31
N ALA A 196 -19.83 -22.97 7.89
CA ALA A 196 -21.08 -23.71 8.09
C ALA A 196 -22.11 -22.99 8.95
N ARG A 197 -21.63 -22.19 9.92
CA ARG A 197 -22.47 -21.47 10.87
C ARG A 197 -22.40 -19.94 10.72
N ARG A 198 -21.30 -19.39 10.16
CA ARG A 198 -21.05 -17.95 10.07
C ARG A 198 -20.23 -17.55 8.84
N GLY A 199 -20.10 -16.25 8.58
CA GLY A 199 -19.35 -15.70 7.44
C GLY A 199 -19.99 -16.05 6.10
N ARG A 200 -19.24 -15.94 4.99
CA ARG A 200 -19.66 -16.34 3.63
C ARG A 200 -18.47 -16.94 2.87
N CYS A 201 -18.72 -17.91 2.00
CA CYS A 201 -17.68 -18.50 1.16
C CYS A 201 -18.21 -18.83 -0.24
N VAL A 202 -17.36 -18.68 -1.25
CA VAL A 202 -17.63 -19.12 -2.62
C VAL A 202 -16.56 -20.12 -3.05
N ILE A 203 -16.99 -21.33 -3.41
CA ILE A 203 -16.14 -22.37 -3.97
C ILE A 203 -16.23 -22.28 -5.49
N VAL A 204 -15.10 -22.04 -6.16
CA VAL A 204 -15.03 -22.00 -7.62
C VAL A 204 -14.56 -23.36 -8.14
N ALA A 205 -15.39 -23.98 -8.98
CA ALA A 205 -15.12 -25.28 -9.57
C ALA A 205 -13.86 -25.24 -10.44
N ARG A 206 -13.10 -26.33 -10.38
CA ARG A 206 -11.90 -26.57 -11.18
C ARG A 206 -11.82 -28.06 -11.47
N GLY A 207 -11.51 -28.42 -12.72
CA GLY A 207 -11.50 -29.82 -13.11
C GLY A 207 -10.50 -30.65 -12.30
N GLY A 208 -10.88 -31.88 -11.95
CA GLY A 208 -10.08 -32.82 -11.16
C GLY A 208 -10.29 -32.71 -9.64
N HIS A 209 -11.28 -31.94 -9.19
CA HIS A 209 -11.61 -31.74 -7.78
C HIS A 209 -13.10 -31.95 -7.46
N GLU A 210 -13.87 -32.48 -8.41
CA GLU A 210 -15.32 -32.66 -8.32
C GLU A 210 -15.72 -33.50 -7.11
N THR A 211 -15.06 -34.64 -6.89
CA THR A 211 -15.32 -35.53 -5.75
C THR A 211 -15.07 -34.82 -4.40
N ARG A 212 -14.04 -33.98 -4.32
CA ARG A 212 -13.72 -33.24 -3.09
C ARG A 212 -14.76 -32.17 -2.81
N VAL A 213 -15.20 -31.45 -3.84
CA VAL A 213 -16.30 -30.48 -3.71
C VAL A 213 -17.58 -31.20 -3.29
N ALA A 214 -17.94 -32.31 -3.93
CA ALA A 214 -19.12 -33.11 -3.57
C ALA A 214 -19.07 -33.55 -2.09
N ALA A 215 -17.92 -34.04 -1.60
CA ALA A 215 -17.76 -34.42 -0.19
C ALA A 215 -18.02 -33.27 0.81
N VAL A 216 -17.77 -32.02 0.41
CA VAL A 216 -18.13 -30.84 1.21
C VAL A 216 -19.61 -30.53 1.13
N LEU A 217 -20.20 -30.59 -0.06
CA LEU A 217 -21.61 -30.24 -0.28
C LEU A 217 -22.58 -31.29 0.31
N ASP A 218 -22.20 -32.56 0.27
CA ASP A 218 -23.00 -33.68 0.76
C ASP A 218 -22.89 -33.87 2.28
N ASP A 219 -21.99 -33.15 2.94
CA ASP A 219 -21.84 -33.21 4.40
C ASP A 219 -23.07 -32.60 5.11
N PRO A 220 -23.75 -33.37 5.98
CA PRO A 220 -24.92 -32.88 6.71
C PRO A 220 -24.68 -31.60 7.53
N GLY A 221 -23.46 -31.41 8.08
CA GLY A 221 -23.06 -30.23 8.83
C GLY A 221 -23.02 -28.96 7.98
N MET A 222 -22.90 -29.09 6.65
CA MET A 222 -22.92 -27.97 5.69
C MET A 222 -24.33 -27.56 5.28
N ALA A 223 -25.34 -28.42 5.49
CA ALA A 223 -26.70 -28.18 5.02
C ALA A 223 -27.29 -26.81 5.45
N PRO A 224 -27.08 -26.29 6.68
CA PRO A 224 -27.53 -24.95 7.05
C PRO A 224 -26.93 -23.83 6.20
N ALA A 225 -25.62 -23.89 5.91
CA ALA A 225 -24.94 -22.88 5.10
C ALA A 225 -25.36 -22.93 3.63
N LEU A 226 -25.62 -24.13 3.10
CA LEU A 226 -26.09 -24.31 1.73
C LEU A 226 -27.53 -23.82 1.56
N ARG A 227 -28.44 -24.18 2.48
CA ARG A 227 -29.84 -23.71 2.45
C ARG A 227 -29.96 -22.19 2.55
N THR A 228 -29.11 -21.57 3.37
CA THR A 228 -29.09 -20.11 3.54
C THR A 228 -28.22 -19.40 2.51
N LYS A 229 -27.68 -20.14 1.52
CA LYS A 229 -26.82 -19.61 0.45
C LYS A 229 -25.62 -18.81 0.96
N ARG A 230 -25.14 -19.17 2.15
CA ARG A 230 -23.95 -18.63 2.79
C ARG A 230 -22.68 -19.15 2.15
N VAL A 231 -22.73 -20.43 1.77
CA VAL A 231 -21.71 -21.10 0.96
C VAL A 231 -22.32 -21.31 -0.41
N LEU A 232 -21.68 -20.75 -1.43
CA LEU A 232 -22.08 -20.88 -2.82
C LEU A 232 -21.02 -21.66 -3.60
N THR A 233 -21.46 -22.33 -4.67
CA THR A 233 -20.57 -22.84 -5.69
C THR A 233 -20.70 -22.01 -6.96
N SER A 234 -19.59 -21.84 -7.66
CA SER A 234 -19.56 -21.20 -8.97
C SER A 234 -18.88 -22.14 -9.96
N PRO A 235 -19.39 -22.32 -11.19
CA PRO A 235 -18.56 -22.87 -12.26
C PRO A 235 -17.35 -21.96 -12.49
N GLY A 236 -16.24 -22.53 -12.94
CA GLY A 236 -15.11 -21.74 -13.44
C GLY A 236 -15.44 -21.06 -14.77
N LEU A 237 -14.70 -20.00 -15.13
CA LEU A 237 -14.89 -19.34 -16.42
C LEU A 237 -14.52 -20.29 -17.59
N PRO A 238 -15.32 -20.31 -18.68
CA PRO A 238 -14.97 -21.03 -19.90
C PRO A 238 -13.62 -20.58 -20.44
N GLY A 239 -12.76 -21.53 -20.82
CA GLY A 239 -11.44 -21.22 -21.38
C GLY A 239 -10.39 -20.75 -20.36
N SER A 240 -10.69 -20.74 -19.05
CA SER A 240 -9.68 -20.53 -18.03
C SER A 240 -8.64 -21.65 -18.13
N ALA A 241 -7.44 -21.33 -18.59
CA ALA A 241 -6.39 -22.32 -18.74
C ALA A 241 -6.02 -22.91 -17.37
N PHE A 242 -5.68 -24.21 -17.32
CA PHE A 242 -5.14 -24.87 -16.12
C PHE A 242 -3.74 -24.32 -15.78
N MET A 243 -3.70 -23.08 -15.32
CA MET A 243 -2.51 -22.39 -14.85
C MET A 243 -2.35 -22.64 -13.36
N SER A 244 -1.12 -22.96 -12.98
CA SER A 244 -0.72 -23.05 -11.59
C SER A 244 0.62 -22.34 -11.45
N SER A 245 0.83 -21.67 -10.32
CA SER A 245 2.11 -21.02 -10.04
C SER A 245 3.28 -22.01 -10.10
N THR A 246 3.06 -23.29 -9.75
CA THR A 246 4.08 -24.35 -9.88
C THR A 246 4.52 -24.56 -11.33
N LYS A 247 3.58 -24.62 -12.28
CA LYS A 247 3.91 -24.75 -13.71
C LYS A 247 4.65 -23.51 -14.23
N LEU A 248 4.24 -22.32 -13.79
CA LEU A 248 4.90 -21.07 -14.19
C LEU A 248 6.34 -20.98 -13.66
N ARG A 249 6.58 -21.39 -12.41
CA ARG A 249 7.94 -21.44 -11.85
C ARG A 249 8.81 -22.48 -12.55
N ALA A 250 8.27 -23.67 -12.86
CA ALA A 250 8.98 -24.69 -13.63
C ALA A 250 9.34 -24.19 -15.04
N ALA A 251 8.43 -23.49 -15.73
CA ALA A 251 8.69 -22.90 -17.04
C ALA A 251 9.74 -21.79 -16.99
N ALA A 252 9.76 -20.97 -15.93
CA ALA A 252 10.77 -19.92 -15.73
C ALA A 252 12.15 -20.47 -15.35
N ALA A 253 12.22 -21.68 -14.79
CA ALA A 253 13.46 -22.35 -14.41
C ALA A 253 14.12 -23.14 -15.57
N ALA A 254 13.42 -23.33 -16.70
CA ALA A 254 13.98 -23.99 -17.87
C ALA A 254 15.01 -23.07 -18.57
N PRO A 255 16.19 -23.56 -18.97
CA PRO A 255 17.18 -22.76 -19.67
C PRO A 255 16.63 -22.34 -21.05
N THR A 256 16.39 -21.04 -21.23
CA THR A 256 16.00 -20.50 -22.53
C THR A 256 17.22 -20.48 -23.47
N THR A 257 17.25 -21.40 -24.42
CA THR A 257 18.09 -21.30 -25.62
C THR A 257 17.53 -20.23 -26.54
N GLY A 258 18.19 -19.07 -26.61
CA GLY A 258 18.09 -18.10 -27.72
C GLY A 258 16.77 -17.33 -27.87
N GLY A 259 16.78 -16.04 -27.53
CA GLY A 259 15.75 -15.08 -27.92
C GLY A 259 15.88 -13.74 -27.19
N PRO A 260 15.82 -12.58 -27.87
CA PRO A 260 16.31 -11.31 -27.35
C PRO A 260 15.39 -10.77 -26.25
N SER A 261 15.90 -10.72 -25.03
CA SER A 261 15.28 -9.97 -23.94
C SER A 261 15.42 -8.48 -24.21
N GLY A 262 14.48 -7.92 -24.97
CA GLY A 262 14.30 -6.49 -25.13
C GLY A 262 13.81 -5.85 -23.82
N ARG A 263 14.72 -5.65 -22.86
CA ARG A 263 14.61 -4.54 -21.92
C ARG A 263 14.94 -3.26 -22.70
N PRO A 264 14.15 -2.17 -22.60
CA PRO A 264 14.61 -0.88 -23.08
C PRO A 264 15.93 -0.55 -22.37
N GLY A 265 16.95 -0.26 -23.19
CA GLY A 265 18.33 0.08 -22.86
C GLY A 265 18.71 0.13 -21.38
N ALA A 266 19.29 -0.95 -20.88
CA ALA A 266 20.34 -0.78 -19.88
C ALA A 266 21.55 -0.25 -20.65
N ASP A 267 21.71 1.08 -20.69
CA ASP A 267 22.95 1.68 -21.14
C ASP A 267 24.09 1.08 -20.30
N ALA A 268 24.87 0.22 -20.95
CA ALA A 268 26.16 -0.27 -20.48
C ALA A 268 27.22 0.82 -20.72
N GLY A 269 26.90 2.06 -20.36
CA GLY A 269 27.74 3.24 -20.52
C GLY A 269 28.02 3.88 -19.17
N SER A 270 29.30 3.97 -18.83
CA SER A 270 29.86 4.61 -17.63
C SER A 270 29.51 4.00 -16.27
N ARG A 271 30.56 3.57 -15.57
CA ARG A 271 30.58 3.16 -14.16
C ARG A 271 30.43 4.37 -13.22
N ALA A 272 29.63 5.36 -13.61
CA ALA A 272 29.35 6.55 -12.81
C ALA A 272 28.35 6.18 -11.71
N THR A 273 28.68 6.51 -10.47
CA THR A 273 27.78 6.39 -9.33
C THR A 273 26.50 7.16 -9.63
N ARG A 274 25.35 6.48 -9.59
CA ARG A 274 24.04 7.13 -9.76
C ARG A 274 23.84 8.16 -8.65
N ARG A 275 23.05 9.20 -8.93
CA ARG A 275 22.71 10.26 -7.98
C ARG A 275 21.30 10.06 -7.43
N TYR A 276 21.06 10.34 -6.16
CA TYR A 276 19.73 10.48 -5.54
C TYR A 276 19.70 11.84 -4.88
N ALA A 277 18.74 12.69 -5.23
CA ALA A 277 18.68 14.04 -4.71
C ALA A 277 17.69 14.13 -3.54
N VAL A 278 18.06 14.87 -2.51
CA VAL A 278 17.19 15.20 -1.38
C VAL A 278 17.19 16.71 -1.22
N ARG A 279 16.03 17.35 -1.32
CA ARG A 279 15.87 18.81 -1.18
C ARG A 279 15.64 19.16 0.29
N ASP A 280 16.49 20.03 0.85
CA ASP A 280 16.35 20.50 2.23
C ASP A 280 15.48 21.76 2.31
N ASP A 281 14.16 21.59 2.27
CA ASP A 281 13.17 22.67 2.36
C ASP A 281 12.50 22.77 3.74
N LEU A 282 13.12 22.19 4.76
CA LEU A 282 12.58 22.08 6.12
C LEU A 282 12.31 23.43 6.79
N ALA A 283 13.21 24.40 6.62
CA ALA A 283 13.04 25.73 7.19
C ALA A 283 11.77 26.43 6.66
N TRP A 284 11.44 26.22 5.38
CA TRP A 284 10.21 26.73 4.79
C TRP A 284 8.99 25.96 5.30
N ALA A 285 9.08 24.62 5.36
CA ALA A 285 7.97 23.75 5.76
C ALA A 285 7.56 23.93 7.23
N ALA A 286 8.51 24.25 8.11
CA ALA A 286 8.30 24.45 9.53
C ALA A 286 7.90 25.90 9.91
N ARG A 287 7.78 26.82 8.94
CA ARG A 287 7.53 28.25 9.18
C ARG A 287 6.33 28.52 10.09
N ARG A 288 5.26 27.71 9.98
CA ARG A 288 4.05 27.83 10.79
C ARG A 288 4.31 27.65 12.29
N TRP A 289 5.33 26.88 12.66
CA TRP A 289 5.64 26.55 14.05
C TRP A 289 6.61 27.55 14.70
N ARG A 290 7.24 28.44 13.92
CA ARG A 290 8.17 29.46 14.46
C ARG A 290 7.50 30.44 15.42
N ALA A 291 6.18 30.61 15.33
CA ALA A 291 5.43 31.46 16.26
C ALA A 291 5.17 30.77 17.61
N SER A 292 5.18 29.43 17.66
CA SER A 292 4.79 28.64 18.84
C SER A 292 5.94 27.83 19.45
N VAL A 293 7.05 27.64 18.72
CA VAL A 293 8.21 26.89 19.16
C VAL A 293 9.45 27.79 19.07
N PRO A 294 10.18 28.01 20.18
CA PRO A 294 11.39 28.81 20.18
C PRO A 294 12.45 28.29 19.19
N ALA A 295 13.21 29.20 18.57
CA ALA A 295 14.20 28.85 17.54
C ALA A 295 15.31 27.94 18.08
N GLU A 296 15.70 28.12 19.35
CA GLU A 296 16.66 27.28 20.08
C GLU A 296 16.22 25.83 20.27
N ILE A 297 14.92 25.54 20.08
CA ILE A 297 14.37 24.18 20.06
C ILE A 297 14.12 23.73 18.62
N LEU A 298 13.48 24.58 17.81
CA LEU A 298 13.03 24.22 16.48
C LEU A 298 14.19 23.91 15.53
N GLU A 299 15.19 24.80 15.46
CA GLU A 299 16.27 24.68 14.47
C GLU A 299 17.18 23.46 14.75
N PRO A 300 17.59 23.16 16.01
CA PRO A 300 18.30 21.91 16.30
C PRO A 300 17.45 20.65 16.06
N ALA A 301 16.14 20.71 16.31
CA ALA A 301 15.25 19.58 16.05
C ALA A 301 15.10 19.30 14.54
N LEU A 302 15.02 20.34 13.70
CA LEU A 302 15.00 20.19 12.24
C LEU A 302 16.32 19.60 11.71
N ALA A 303 17.46 20.06 12.23
CA ALA A 303 18.76 19.51 11.86
C ALA A 303 18.89 18.02 12.22
N GLU A 304 18.49 17.64 13.44
CA GLU A 304 18.48 16.24 13.87
C GLU A 304 17.53 15.38 13.01
N PHE A 305 16.35 15.90 12.70
CA PHE A 305 15.39 15.23 11.82
C PHE A 305 16.00 14.97 10.43
N ARG A 306 16.57 16.01 9.80
CA ARG A 306 17.25 15.91 8.50
C ARG A 306 18.32 14.84 8.53
N ASP A 307 19.23 14.91 9.49
CA ASP A 307 20.39 14.04 9.55
C ASP A 307 19.98 12.58 9.77
N GLY A 308 18.94 12.35 10.59
CA GLY A 308 18.33 11.04 10.78
C GLY A 308 17.69 10.48 9.51
N VAL A 309 16.93 11.31 8.77
CA VAL A 309 16.30 10.91 7.50
C VAL A 309 17.35 10.61 6.43
N LEU A 310 18.36 11.48 6.25
CA LEU A 310 19.44 11.29 5.28
C LEU A 310 20.23 10.01 5.58
N THR A 311 20.50 9.73 6.86
CA THR A 311 21.15 8.49 7.29
C THR A 311 20.31 7.27 6.92
N GLY A 312 18.98 7.34 7.14
CA GLY A 312 18.04 6.30 6.74
C GLY A 312 18.03 6.06 5.24
N ILE A 313 17.88 7.11 4.42
CA ILE A 313 17.85 7.02 2.96
C ILE A 313 19.16 6.42 2.43
N ARG A 314 20.31 6.89 2.93
CA ARG A 314 21.62 6.34 2.55
C ARG A 314 21.73 4.85 2.90
N ALA A 315 21.25 4.43 4.07
CA ALA A 315 21.27 3.03 4.47
C ALA A 315 20.37 2.18 3.55
N ALA A 316 19.15 2.64 3.27
CA ALA A 316 18.20 1.93 2.41
C ALA A 316 18.71 1.79 0.96
N LEU A 317 19.25 2.86 0.37
CA LEU A 317 19.74 2.82 -1.01
C LEU A 317 21.02 1.98 -1.18
N ASN A 318 21.82 1.85 -0.12
CA ASN A 318 23.01 1.00 -0.11
C ASN A 318 22.77 -0.39 0.53
N GLY A 319 21.52 -0.69 0.90
CA GLY A 319 21.11 -1.96 1.49
C GLY A 319 20.99 -3.10 0.47
N PRO A 320 20.67 -4.32 0.93
CA PRO A 320 20.38 -5.47 0.08
C PRO A 320 19.41 -5.15 -1.08
N GLY A 321 19.84 -5.38 -2.31
CA GLY A 321 19.04 -5.11 -3.52
C GLY A 321 19.16 -3.68 -4.06
N GLY A 322 19.79 -2.76 -3.33
CA GLY A 322 20.20 -1.45 -3.82
C GLY A 322 21.40 -1.52 -4.76
N ARG A 323 21.49 -0.59 -5.72
CA ARG A 323 22.75 -0.29 -6.43
C ARG A 323 23.41 0.87 -5.69
N PRO A 324 24.75 0.95 -5.57
CA PRO A 324 25.39 2.10 -4.94
C PRO A 324 24.92 3.41 -5.57
N VAL A 325 24.31 4.27 -4.76
CA VAL A 325 23.80 5.59 -5.15
C VAL A 325 24.39 6.63 -4.22
N ARG A 326 24.90 7.73 -4.80
CA ARG A 326 25.34 8.90 -4.05
C ARG A 326 24.11 9.74 -3.70
N VAL A 327 23.90 9.98 -2.42
CA VAL A 327 22.81 10.84 -1.93
C VAL A 327 23.32 12.27 -1.81
N ASP A 328 22.82 13.16 -2.65
CA ASP A 328 23.16 14.58 -2.67
C ASP A 328 22.07 15.40 -1.99
N LEU A 329 22.48 16.28 -1.08
CA LEU A 329 21.60 17.26 -0.46
C LEU A 329 21.57 18.51 -1.37
N LEU A 330 20.39 18.92 -1.79
CA LEU A 330 20.15 20.16 -2.51
C LEU A 330 19.73 21.24 -1.52
N ASP A 331 20.41 22.39 -1.60
CA ASP A 331 20.05 23.56 -0.81
C ASP A 331 18.83 24.26 -1.43
N HIS A 332 17.77 24.35 -0.65
CA HIS A 332 16.55 25.04 -1.05
C HIS A 332 16.77 26.54 -1.25
N GLU A 333 17.67 27.18 -0.51
CA GLU A 333 17.93 28.62 -0.67
C GLU A 333 18.61 28.93 -2.01
N GLU A 334 19.48 28.06 -2.52
CA GLU A 334 20.05 28.24 -3.88
C GLU A 334 18.97 28.24 -4.96
N GLN A 335 17.98 27.35 -4.84
CA GLN A 335 16.82 27.33 -5.76
C GLN A 335 15.96 28.59 -5.62
N ARG A 336 15.78 29.09 -4.39
CA ARG A 336 15.03 30.33 -4.14
C ARG A 336 15.73 31.53 -4.75
N ASP A 337 17.06 31.60 -4.71
CA ASP A 337 17.85 32.66 -5.33
C ASP A 337 17.75 32.64 -6.85
N VAL A 338 17.81 31.46 -7.48
CA VAL A 338 17.56 31.31 -8.92
C VAL A 338 16.16 31.78 -9.29
N ALA A 339 15.14 31.30 -8.56
CA ALA A 339 13.76 31.69 -8.79
C ALA A 339 13.53 33.20 -8.62
N ALA A 340 14.18 33.83 -7.63
CA ALA A 340 14.10 35.28 -7.43
C ALA A 340 14.71 36.06 -8.61
N ARG A 341 15.85 35.62 -9.15
CA ARG A 341 16.45 36.23 -10.35
C ARG A 341 15.54 36.09 -11.57
N LEU A 342 14.94 34.92 -11.78
CA LEU A 342 13.97 34.70 -12.87
C LEU A 342 12.76 35.64 -12.74
N CYS A 343 12.23 35.84 -11.53
CA CYS A 343 11.11 36.75 -11.27
C CYS A 343 11.46 38.23 -11.48
N ALA A 344 12.73 38.62 -11.37
CA ALA A 344 13.15 39.99 -11.61
C ALA A 344 13.07 40.37 -13.10
N GLU A 345 13.18 39.38 -13.99
CA GLU A 345 13.25 39.57 -15.44
C GLU A 345 11.99 39.09 -16.18
N ASN A 346 11.15 38.27 -15.54
CA ASN A 346 10.06 37.55 -16.21
C ASN A 346 8.80 37.50 -15.33
N THR A 347 7.63 37.31 -15.97
CA THR A 347 6.44 36.83 -15.24
C THR A 347 6.55 35.32 -15.08
N VAL A 348 6.76 34.86 -13.83
CA VAL A 348 6.98 33.45 -13.53
C VAL A 348 5.72 32.84 -12.91
N VAL A 349 5.26 31.73 -13.50
CA VAL A 349 4.24 30.84 -12.92
C VAL A 349 4.96 29.62 -12.35
N SER A 350 4.87 29.40 -11.04
CA SER A 350 5.52 28.24 -10.40
C SER A 350 4.53 27.19 -9.92
N LEU A 351 4.88 25.91 -10.07
CA LEU A 351 4.16 24.78 -9.46
C LEU A 351 4.67 24.45 -8.04
N ASP A 352 5.88 24.89 -7.69
CA ASP A 352 6.52 24.66 -6.40
C ASP A 352 6.01 25.67 -5.35
N PRO A 353 5.54 25.22 -4.17
CA PRO A 353 4.99 26.12 -3.16
C PRO A 353 6.07 26.86 -2.36
N SER A 354 7.34 26.50 -2.47
CA SER A 354 8.37 27.03 -1.56
C SER A 354 9.32 28.05 -2.18
N THR A 355 9.34 28.18 -3.51
CA THR A 355 10.17 29.14 -4.24
C THR A 355 9.43 30.43 -4.63
N PRO A 356 10.14 31.57 -4.75
CA PRO A 356 9.58 32.82 -5.28
C PRO A 356 8.96 32.65 -6.67
N ALA A 357 7.82 33.30 -6.91
CA ALA A 357 7.14 33.32 -8.22
C ALA A 357 6.22 34.55 -8.31
N THR A 358 5.97 35.05 -9.53
CA THR A 358 4.96 36.09 -9.76
C THR A 358 3.56 35.55 -9.49
N HIS A 359 3.28 34.35 -9.99
CA HIS A 359 2.06 33.60 -9.75
C HIS A 359 2.39 32.17 -9.35
N ARG A 360 1.51 31.55 -8.58
CA ARG A 360 1.64 30.15 -8.18
C ARG A 360 0.43 29.37 -8.66
N LEU A 361 0.69 28.21 -9.24
CA LEU A 361 -0.33 27.26 -9.66
C LEU A 361 -0.25 26.04 -8.73
N GLY A 362 -1.05 26.08 -7.67
CA GLY A 362 -1.17 25.02 -6.69
C GLY A 362 -1.97 23.84 -7.22
N ILE A 363 -1.35 23.03 -8.06
CA ILE A 363 -1.87 21.75 -8.56
C ILE A 363 -1.11 20.57 -7.96
N SER A 364 -1.73 19.40 -7.94
CA SER A 364 -1.12 18.17 -7.45
C SER A 364 -1.74 16.93 -8.06
N ARG A 365 -0.89 15.91 -8.21
CA ARG A 365 -1.30 14.57 -8.60
C ARG A 365 -2.08 13.93 -7.45
N LEU A 366 -3.31 13.50 -7.72
CA LEU A 366 -4.18 12.84 -6.74
C LEU A 366 -3.92 11.34 -6.71
N PHE A 367 -3.74 10.79 -5.51
CA PHE A 367 -3.61 9.35 -5.28
C PHE A 367 -4.60 8.84 -4.24
N PHE A 368 -4.50 7.56 -3.92
CA PHE A 368 -5.22 6.94 -2.81
C PHE A 368 -4.23 6.46 -1.73
N PRO A 369 -4.59 6.53 -0.44
CA PRO A 369 -3.73 6.05 0.63
C PRO A 369 -3.65 4.52 0.61
N SER A 370 -2.49 3.98 0.99
CA SER A 370 -2.20 2.55 1.06
C SER A 370 -2.34 1.78 -0.26
N ASP A 371 -2.44 2.50 -1.36
CA ASP A 371 -2.35 1.94 -2.71
C ASP A 371 -0.88 1.80 -3.14
N GLY A 372 -0.63 1.05 -4.22
CA GLY A 372 0.70 1.00 -4.85
C GLY A 372 1.12 2.32 -5.51
N GLN A 373 0.20 3.26 -5.73
CA GLN A 373 0.47 4.63 -6.18
C GLN A 373 1.26 4.69 -7.50
N LEU A 374 1.08 3.67 -8.35
CA LEU A 374 1.81 3.53 -9.61
C LEU A 374 1.44 4.61 -10.63
N ARG A 375 0.19 5.11 -10.58
CA ARG A 375 -0.33 6.16 -11.46
C ARG A 375 -1.24 7.10 -10.67
N PRO A 376 -1.23 8.41 -10.97
CA PRO A 376 -2.20 9.32 -10.38
C PRO A 376 -3.60 9.01 -10.89
N HIS A 377 -4.60 9.23 -10.04
CA HIS A 377 -6.01 9.14 -10.40
C HIS A 377 -6.45 10.35 -11.23
N ALA A 378 -5.99 11.55 -10.86
CA ALA A 378 -6.30 12.80 -11.52
C ALA A 378 -5.23 13.86 -11.21
N MET A 379 -5.28 14.98 -11.93
CA MET A 379 -4.66 16.23 -11.51
C MET A 379 -5.72 17.10 -10.85
N VAL A 380 -5.43 17.63 -9.66
CA VAL A 380 -6.38 18.42 -8.85
C VAL A 380 -5.71 19.67 -8.29
N ALA A 381 -6.51 20.61 -7.77
CA ALA A 381 -5.97 21.67 -6.92
C ALA A 381 -5.34 21.07 -5.64
N ARG A 382 -4.24 21.67 -5.19
CA ARG A 382 -3.67 21.39 -3.87
C ARG A 382 -4.74 21.61 -2.79
N PRO A 383 -4.79 20.79 -1.72
CA PRO A 383 -5.73 21.03 -0.63
C PRO A 383 -5.63 22.46 -0.08
N GLY A 384 -6.76 23.17 -0.05
CA GLY A 384 -6.84 24.57 0.36
C GLY A 384 -6.65 25.60 -0.76
N TRP A 385 -6.38 25.17 -1.99
CA TRP A 385 -6.28 26.04 -3.16
C TRP A 385 -7.58 26.10 -3.96
N PRO A 386 -7.86 27.21 -4.68
CA PRO A 386 -8.98 27.32 -5.62
C PRO A 386 -8.89 26.31 -6.78
N ALA A 387 -9.95 26.16 -7.57
CA ALA A 387 -9.91 25.30 -8.75
C ALA A 387 -8.81 25.75 -9.73
N PRO A 388 -8.12 24.85 -10.47
CA PRO A 388 -6.99 25.26 -11.31
C PRO A 388 -7.33 26.34 -12.34
N SER A 389 -8.54 26.32 -12.92
CA SER A 389 -9.03 27.36 -13.83
C SER A 389 -9.15 28.73 -13.14
N GLU A 390 -9.62 28.78 -11.89
CA GLU A 390 -9.73 30.01 -11.10
C GLU A 390 -8.35 30.56 -10.69
N GLN A 391 -7.36 29.68 -10.54
CA GLN A 391 -5.98 30.10 -10.28
C GLN A 391 -5.39 30.77 -11.53
N VAL A 392 -5.57 30.15 -12.69
CA VAL A 392 -5.07 30.68 -13.97
C VAL A 392 -5.77 31.98 -14.38
N ALA A 393 -7.06 32.12 -14.10
CA ALA A 393 -7.82 33.34 -14.40
C ALA A 393 -7.28 34.60 -13.70
N LYS A 394 -6.43 34.46 -12.67
CA LYS A 394 -5.78 35.59 -11.97
C LYS A 394 -4.50 36.07 -12.65
N ILE A 395 -4.03 35.37 -13.69
CA ILE A 395 -2.83 35.71 -14.43
C ILE A 395 -3.23 36.66 -15.56
N SER A 396 -2.75 37.90 -15.50
CA SER A 396 -3.05 38.93 -16.50
C SER A 396 -2.00 39.02 -17.62
N ALA A 397 -0.87 38.32 -17.47
CA ALA A 397 0.19 38.31 -18.47
C ALA A 397 -0.20 37.49 -19.71
N LYS A 398 0.24 37.93 -20.89
CA LYS A 398 0.03 37.20 -22.15
C LYS A 398 1.01 36.05 -22.34
N SER A 399 2.20 36.16 -21.75
CA SER A 399 3.25 35.17 -21.83
C SER A 399 3.93 35.01 -20.47
N VAL A 400 4.37 33.79 -20.16
CA VAL A 400 4.96 33.44 -18.86
C VAL A 400 6.10 32.44 -19.00
N VAL A 401 6.97 32.45 -18.00
CA VAL A 401 7.92 31.37 -17.73
C VAL A 401 7.26 30.39 -16.75
N LEU A 402 7.13 29.13 -17.16
CA LEU A 402 6.62 28.07 -16.29
C LEU A 402 7.78 27.39 -15.56
N MET A 403 7.69 27.26 -14.24
CA MET A 403 8.79 26.80 -13.40
C MET A 403 8.33 25.75 -12.38
N ASP A 404 9.19 24.76 -12.12
CA ASP A 404 9.05 23.84 -11.00
C ASP A 404 10.41 23.62 -10.32
N ASP A 405 10.41 23.03 -9.13
CA ASP A 405 11.66 22.67 -8.45
C ASP A 405 12.42 21.57 -9.19
N ASP A 406 11.69 20.61 -9.75
CA ASP A 406 12.18 19.62 -10.70
C ASP A 406 11.15 19.24 -11.78
N ILE A 407 11.64 18.66 -12.87
CA ILE A 407 10.78 18.11 -13.91
C ILE A 407 11.06 16.61 -14.02
N TRP A 408 10.23 15.81 -13.33
CA TRP A 408 10.36 14.36 -13.35
C TRP A 408 9.78 13.72 -14.63
N THR A 409 8.50 13.34 -14.61
CA THR A 409 7.84 12.75 -15.79
C THR A 409 7.33 13.78 -16.79
N GLY A 410 7.38 15.08 -16.47
CA GLY A 410 6.79 16.14 -17.29
C GLY A 410 5.27 16.32 -17.10
N ALA A 411 4.53 15.27 -16.71
CA ALA A 411 3.06 15.31 -16.59
C ALA A 411 2.45 16.51 -15.82
N SER A 412 3.08 16.98 -14.74
CA SER A 412 2.60 18.19 -14.03
C SER A 412 2.79 19.46 -14.87
N MET A 413 3.93 19.58 -15.53
CA MET A 413 4.26 20.69 -16.43
C MET A 413 3.36 20.67 -17.66
N GLU A 414 3.15 19.51 -18.29
CA GLU A 414 2.25 19.36 -19.44
C GLU A 414 0.82 19.80 -19.11
N TYR A 415 0.30 19.39 -17.95
CA TYR A 415 -1.02 19.82 -17.50
C TYR A 415 -1.08 21.33 -17.22
N ALA A 416 -0.05 21.89 -16.59
CA ALA A 416 0.02 23.32 -16.33
C ALA A 416 0.11 24.14 -17.62
N SER A 417 0.94 23.73 -18.59
CA SER A 417 1.01 24.36 -19.91
C SER A 417 -0.33 24.32 -20.62
N ALA A 418 -1.00 23.16 -20.65
CA ALA A 418 -2.32 23.03 -21.26
C ALA A 418 -3.36 23.94 -20.60
N LEU A 419 -3.33 24.11 -19.27
CA LEU A 419 -4.22 25.04 -18.57
C LEU A 419 -3.94 26.51 -18.93
N LEU A 420 -2.67 26.90 -19.03
CA LEU A 420 -2.27 28.26 -19.41
C LEU A 420 -2.66 28.56 -20.86
N GLU A 421 -2.37 27.64 -21.77
CA GLU A 421 -2.72 27.75 -23.20
C GLU A 421 -4.24 27.88 -23.40
N GLN A 422 -5.05 27.09 -22.67
CA GLN A 422 -6.52 27.20 -22.70
C GLN A 422 -7.03 28.57 -22.23
N ALA A 423 -6.28 29.24 -21.36
CA ALA A 423 -6.58 30.59 -20.92
C ALA A 423 -6.00 31.68 -21.85
N GLY A 424 -5.36 31.29 -22.96
CA GLY A 424 -4.73 32.21 -23.91
C GLY A 424 -3.41 32.80 -23.41
N ILE A 425 -2.72 32.12 -22.49
CA ILE A 425 -1.42 32.51 -21.94
C ILE A 425 -0.35 31.63 -22.58
N GLU A 426 0.61 32.26 -23.27
CA GLU A 426 1.73 31.56 -23.89
C GLU A 426 2.77 31.14 -22.84
N VAL A 427 3.24 29.89 -22.92
CA VAL A 427 4.39 29.42 -22.13
C VAL A 427 5.65 29.55 -22.97
N GLU A 428 6.45 30.58 -22.70
CA GLU A 428 7.67 30.88 -23.48
C GLU A 428 8.76 29.82 -23.27
N ARG A 429 8.88 29.36 -22.02
CA ARG A 429 9.87 28.36 -21.59
C ARG A 429 9.44 27.66 -20.31
N THR A 430 9.90 26.43 -20.16
CA THR A 430 9.77 25.62 -18.94
C THR A 430 11.11 25.49 -18.24
N ILE A 431 11.18 25.78 -16.95
CA ILE A 431 12.41 25.76 -16.15
C ILE A 431 12.31 24.72 -15.01
N SER A 432 13.38 23.95 -14.83
CA SER A 432 13.61 23.06 -13.69
C SER A 432 14.68 23.69 -12.81
N LEU A 433 14.34 24.13 -11.59
CA LEU A 433 15.31 24.79 -10.71
C LEU A 433 16.48 23.88 -10.36
N MET A 434 16.26 22.57 -10.18
CA MET A 434 17.32 21.58 -9.99
C MET A 434 18.34 21.60 -11.14
N SER A 435 17.86 21.75 -12.38
CA SER A 435 18.73 21.77 -13.56
C SER A 435 19.52 23.08 -13.64
N GLU A 436 18.97 24.19 -13.16
CA GLU A 436 19.66 25.49 -13.10
C GLU A 436 20.80 25.49 -12.06
N ILE A 437 20.58 24.86 -10.90
CA ILE A 437 21.62 24.79 -9.85
C ILE A 437 22.67 23.69 -10.10
N THR A 438 22.32 22.66 -10.88
CA THR A 438 23.22 21.55 -11.19
C THR A 438 23.24 21.21 -12.68
N PRO A 439 23.65 22.15 -13.56
CA PRO A 439 23.52 22.01 -15.02
C PRO A 439 24.35 20.86 -15.60
N ASP A 440 25.53 20.60 -15.02
CA ASP A 440 26.45 19.55 -15.49
C ASP A 440 26.24 18.21 -14.76
N ALA A 441 25.33 18.15 -13.78
CA ALA A 441 25.12 16.94 -13.02
C ALA A 441 24.23 15.95 -13.79
N PRO A 442 24.55 14.64 -13.76
CA PRO A 442 23.64 13.64 -14.29
C PRO A 442 22.32 13.70 -13.51
N ARG A 443 21.22 13.50 -14.24
CA ARG A 443 19.88 13.43 -13.67
C ARG A 443 19.86 12.40 -12.53
N PRO A 444 19.33 12.76 -11.34
CA PRO A 444 19.22 11.81 -10.25
C PRO A 444 18.23 10.69 -10.61
N VAL A 445 18.27 9.58 -9.86
CA VAL A 445 17.32 8.46 -9.96
C VAL A 445 15.98 8.79 -9.30
N ASP A 446 15.98 9.75 -8.38
CA ASP A 446 14.79 10.35 -7.78
C ASP A 446 15.16 11.68 -7.09
N LEU A 447 14.15 12.51 -6.83
CA LEU A 447 14.23 13.70 -5.99
C LEU A 447 13.14 13.60 -4.91
N ILE A 448 13.53 13.81 -3.64
CA ILE A 448 12.58 13.86 -2.53
C ILE A 448 12.73 15.15 -1.73
N ASP A 449 11.60 15.78 -1.41
CA ASP A 449 11.57 16.91 -0.48
C ASP A 449 11.55 16.41 0.96
N LEU A 450 12.43 16.95 1.81
CA LEU A 450 12.40 16.61 3.24
C LEU A 450 11.10 17.05 3.92
N ARG A 451 10.44 18.13 3.44
CA ARG A 451 9.11 18.52 3.93
C ARG A 451 8.10 17.39 3.85
N ASP A 452 8.15 16.54 2.83
CA ASP A 452 7.14 15.50 2.63
C ASP A 452 7.22 14.42 3.72
N LEU A 453 8.42 14.21 4.25
CA LEU A 453 8.72 13.24 5.28
C LEU A 453 8.47 13.79 6.71
N LEU A 454 8.33 15.11 6.87
CA LEU A 454 8.04 15.77 8.16
C LEU A 454 6.53 15.91 8.38
N VAL A 455 5.97 15.07 9.25
CA VAL A 455 4.52 14.90 9.39
C VAL A 455 3.83 16.18 9.88
N GLY A 456 2.93 16.73 9.07
CA GLY A 456 2.10 17.86 9.49
C GLY A 456 2.74 19.23 9.26
N ALA A 457 3.92 19.28 8.65
CA ALA A 457 4.50 20.52 8.16
C ALA A 457 3.65 21.12 7.02
N ASP A 458 3.98 22.35 6.61
CA ASP A 458 3.31 23.00 5.49
C ASP A 458 3.62 22.29 4.18
N ASP A 459 2.57 22.02 3.39
CA ASP A 459 2.65 21.26 2.13
C ASP A 459 3.35 19.89 2.24
N SER A 460 3.45 19.31 3.45
CA SER A 460 4.02 17.96 3.63
C SER A 460 3.08 16.88 3.13
N GLY A 461 3.61 15.80 2.57
CA GLY A 461 2.88 14.55 2.38
C GLY A 461 2.46 14.28 0.94
N LEU A 462 1.64 13.27 0.73
CA LEU A 462 1.06 12.97 -0.57
C LEU A 462 -0.39 13.46 -0.63
N VAL A 463 -0.76 14.15 -1.71
CA VAL A 463 -2.17 14.53 -1.94
C VAL A 463 -2.99 13.27 -2.26
N VAL A 464 -3.94 12.97 -1.38
CA VAL A 464 -4.77 11.76 -1.46
C VAL A 464 -6.25 12.03 -1.28
N GLN A 465 -7.08 11.18 -1.87
CA GLN A 465 -8.52 11.14 -1.60
C GLN A 465 -8.83 10.07 -0.55
N GLN A 466 -9.53 10.45 0.52
CA GLN A 466 -10.03 9.52 1.54
C GLN A 466 -11.34 8.83 1.09
N ALA A 467 -11.78 7.82 1.83
CA ALA A 467 -12.97 7.03 1.49
C ALA A 467 -14.30 7.82 1.52
N ASP A 468 -14.30 8.99 2.16
CA ASP A 468 -15.41 9.96 2.17
C ASP A 468 -15.37 10.92 0.97
N GLY A 469 -14.39 10.77 0.07
CA GLY A 469 -14.18 11.62 -1.10
C GLY A 469 -13.37 12.88 -0.82
N VAL A 470 -13.02 13.17 0.43
CA VAL A 470 -12.27 14.38 0.80
C VAL A 470 -10.82 14.27 0.37
N ILE A 471 -10.32 15.32 -0.28
CA ILE A 471 -8.91 15.44 -0.68
C ILE A 471 -8.11 16.05 0.48
N THR A 472 -7.04 15.37 0.88
CA THR A 472 -6.20 15.71 2.03
C THR A 472 -4.72 15.45 1.70
N ARG A 473 -3.84 15.57 2.70
CA ARG A 473 -2.43 15.15 2.59
C ARG A 473 -2.14 14.04 3.59
N ALA A 474 -1.80 12.85 3.08
CA ALA A 474 -1.31 11.75 3.91
C ALA A 474 0.17 11.95 4.24
N PRO A 475 0.64 11.58 5.44
CA PRO A 475 2.07 11.47 5.72
C PRO A 475 2.76 10.64 4.63
N TYR A 476 3.90 11.12 4.11
CA TYR A 476 4.64 10.45 3.03
C TYR A 476 5.41 9.23 3.54
N LEU A 477 4.72 8.34 4.27
CA LEU A 477 5.32 7.22 4.97
C LEU A 477 4.41 6.00 4.89
N PRO A 478 4.99 4.77 4.92
CA PRO A 478 4.21 3.56 5.11
C PRO A 478 3.39 3.62 6.43
N PRO A 479 2.15 3.11 6.45
CA PRO A 479 1.50 2.33 5.40
C PRO A 479 0.69 3.18 4.38
N PHE A 480 0.79 4.50 4.42
CA PHE A 480 -0.03 5.38 3.59
C PHE A 480 0.54 5.63 2.21
N VAL A 481 1.86 5.72 2.13
CA VAL A 481 2.60 6.00 0.90
C VAL A 481 3.60 4.89 0.63
N ASP A 482 3.61 4.43 -0.62
CA ASP A 482 4.53 3.41 -1.12
C ASP A 482 5.82 4.07 -1.61
N LEU A 483 6.85 4.04 -0.75
CA LEU A 483 8.15 4.63 -1.03
C LEU A 483 8.90 3.96 -2.19
N THR A 484 8.54 2.74 -2.61
CA THR A 484 9.11 2.16 -3.82
C THR A 484 8.64 2.92 -5.04
N SER A 485 7.35 3.22 -5.13
CA SER A 485 6.79 3.89 -6.30
C SER A 485 7.01 5.40 -6.27
N ARG A 486 7.11 5.99 -5.07
CA ARG A 486 7.11 7.45 -4.86
C ARG A 486 8.49 8.03 -4.59
N ALA A 487 9.42 7.23 -4.06
CA ALA A 487 10.76 7.67 -3.69
C ALA A 487 11.86 6.70 -4.16
N SER A 488 11.54 5.77 -5.07
CA SER A 488 12.46 4.78 -5.63
C SER A 488 13.24 3.95 -4.60
N ILE A 489 12.67 3.77 -3.40
CA ILE A 489 13.28 2.98 -2.34
C ILE A 489 13.15 1.49 -2.66
N PRO A 490 14.23 0.69 -2.56
CA PRO A 490 14.14 -0.76 -2.75
C PRO A 490 13.03 -1.37 -1.89
N PRO A 491 12.14 -2.21 -2.43
CA PRO A 491 10.97 -2.68 -1.69
C PRO A 491 11.30 -3.38 -0.36
N ALA A 492 12.41 -4.14 -0.32
CA ALA A 492 12.92 -4.78 0.89
C ALA A 492 13.29 -3.78 2.01
N GLU A 493 13.61 -2.53 1.66
CA GLU A 493 14.10 -1.50 2.57
C GLU A 493 13.00 -0.50 2.99
N VAL A 494 11.85 -0.48 2.30
CA VAL A 494 10.76 0.48 2.55
C VAL A 494 10.29 0.48 4.00
N ARG A 495 10.14 -0.70 4.59
CA ARG A 495 9.62 -0.84 5.95
C ARG A 495 10.61 -0.32 6.99
N ASP A 496 11.87 -0.71 6.86
CA ASP A 496 12.93 -0.33 7.81
C ASP A 496 13.23 1.17 7.71
N LEU A 497 13.26 1.73 6.49
CA LEU A 497 13.34 3.18 6.28
C LEU A 497 12.13 3.91 6.87
N GLY A 498 10.91 3.45 6.56
CA GLY A 498 9.68 4.04 7.08
C GLY A 498 9.66 4.09 8.61
N SER A 499 10.09 3.02 9.27
CA SER A 499 10.23 2.96 10.73
C SER A 499 11.23 3.99 11.27
N ARG A 500 12.39 4.15 10.62
CA ARG A 500 13.40 5.15 10.99
C ARG A 500 12.87 6.57 10.84
N ILE A 501 12.13 6.86 9.78
CA ILE A 501 11.57 8.21 9.56
C ILE A 501 10.42 8.49 10.54
N TRP A 502 9.59 7.49 10.88
CA TRP A 502 8.62 7.62 11.97
C TRP A 502 9.30 7.91 13.32
N ALA A 503 10.45 7.27 13.58
CA ALA A 503 11.25 7.55 14.77
C ALA A 503 11.82 8.98 14.77
N ALA A 504 12.36 9.44 13.64
CA ALA A 504 12.87 10.81 13.50
C ALA A 504 11.76 11.84 13.75
N ASN A 505 10.56 11.61 13.20
CA ASN A 505 9.39 12.44 13.50
C ASN A 505 9.01 12.39 15.00
N ALA A 506 9.01 11.21 15.63
CA ALA A 506 8.67 11.09 17.05
C ALA A 506 9.64 11.87 17.95
N VAL A 507 10.95 11.84 17.64
CA VAL A 507 11.98 12.64 18.33
C VAL A 507 11.75 14.14 18.11
N PHE A 508 11.54 14.56 16.86
CA PHE A 508 11.25 15.95 16.51
C PHE A 508 10.04 16.50 17.29
N PHE A 509 8.92 15.76 17.30
CA PHE A 509 7.71 16.17 18.02
C PHE A 509 7.83 16.03 19.54
N GLY A 510 8.69 15.13 20.04
CA GLY A 510 9.01 15.02 21.45
C GLY A 510 9.72 16.27 21.98
N ARG A 511 10.60 16.86 21.16
CA ARG A 511 11.31 18.11 21.48
C ARG A 511 10.43 19.35 21.36
N THR A 512 9.60 19.41 20.32
CA THR A 512 8.79 20.61 20.03
C THR A 512 7.46 20.66 20.78
N GLY A 513 6.95 19.52 21.26
CA GLY A 513 5.68 19.44 22.00
C GLY A 513 4.43 19.66 21.15
N LEU A 514 4.58 19.72 19.81
CA LEU A 514 3.49 20.00 18.88
C LEU A 514 2.42 18.89 18.89
N ARG A 515 1.19 19.30 18.63
CA ARG A 515 0.00 18.47 18.64
C ARG A 515 -0.63 18.40 17.26
N VAL A 516 -1.58 17.49 17.09
CA VAL A 516 -2.34 17.34 15.84
C VAL A 516 -3.01 18.65 15.40
N GLY A 517 -3.44 19.47 16.36
CA GLY A 517 -4.00 20.80 16.09
C GLY A 517 -3.03 21.79 15.43
N ASP A 518 -1.72 21.60 15.62
CA ASP A 518 -0.66 22.47 15.10
C ASP A 518 -0.22 22.09 13.67
N ALA A 519 -0.65 20.91 13.19
CA ALA A 519 -0.36 20.44 11.84
C ALA A 519 -1.07 21.28 10.77
N SER A 520 -0.56 21.23 9.54
CA SER A 520 -1.23 21.84 8.39
C SER A 520 -2.65 21.30 8.22
N ALA A 521 -3.57 22.15 7.75
CA ALA A 521 -5.00 21.82 7.72
C ALA A 521 -5.30 20.53 6.93
N ALA A 522 -4.56 20.30 5.85
CA ALA A 522 -4.67 19.11 5.01
C ALA A 522 -4.23 17.83 5.74
N VAL A 523 -3.10 17.86 6.46
CA VAL A 523 -2.62 16.70 7.23
C VAL A 523 -3.44 16.48 8.48
N ARG A 524 -3.80 17.56 9.19
CA ARG A 524 -4.71 17.51 10.35
C ARG A 524 -6.03 16.83 9.98
N ARG A 525 -6.62 17.19 8.84
CA ARG A 525 -7.83 16.53 8.32
C ARG A 525 -7.61 15.03 8.08
N PHE A 526 -6.48 14.65 7.49
CA PHE A 526 -6.13 13.24 7.30
C PHE A 526 -6.05 12.50 8.65
N LEU A 527 -5.34 13.07 9.64
CA LEU A 527 -5.19 12.49 10.98
C LEU A 527 -6.52 12.38 11.74
N HIS A 528 -7.45 13.33 11.57
CA HIS A 528 -8.81 13.19 12.09
C HIS A 528 -9.55 12.00 11.48
N GLY A 529 -9.37 11.74 10.18
CA GLY A 529 -9.90 10.55 9.53
C GLY A 529 -9.35 9.24 10.10
N LEU A 530 -8.16 9.29 10.74
CA LEU A 530 -7.58 8.14 11.47
C LEU A 530 -8.08 8.04 12.92
N GLY A 531 -8.86 9.01 13.40
CA GLY A 531 -9.40 9.08 14.75
C GLY A 531 -8.58 9.91 15.75
N TYR A 532 -7.52 10.59 15.32
CA TYR A 532 -6.76 11.48 16.21
C TYR A 532 -7.48 12.82 16.41
N ARG A 533 -7.38 13.37 17.62
CA ARG A 533 -7.96 14.67 18.00
C ARG A 533 -6.86 15.73 18.07
N ASP A 534 -7.23 17.01 17.98
CA ASP A 534 -6.29 18.13 17.99
C ASP A 534 -5.34 18.12 19.19
N GLY A 535 -5.82 17.70 20.37
CA GLY A 535 -5.01 17.62 21.58
C GLY A 535 -3.98 16.48 21.62
N ALA A 536 -4.03 15.53 20.68
CA ALA A 536 -3.07 14.43 20.65
C ALA A 536 -1.66 14.92 20.29
N LEU A 537 -0.64 14.42 20.99
CA LEU A 537 0.77 14.73 20.69
C LEU A 537 1.17 14.09 19.36
N LEU A 538 1.80 14.84 18.46
CA LEU A 538 2.30 14.29 17.21
C LEU A 538 3.40 13.25 17.44
N SER A 539 4.17 13.38 18.52
CA SER A 539 5.16 12.36 18.93
C SER A 539 4.50 11.02 19.22
N ALA A 540 3.39 11.01 19.95
CA ALA A 540 2.64 9.80 20.26
C ALA A 540 2.00 9.17 19.00
N VAL A 541 1.53 10.00 18.05
CA VAL A 541 1.06 9.53 16.74
C VAL A 541 2.20 8.82 16.00
N CYS A 542 3.35 9.49 15.87
CA CYS A 542 4.50 8.96 15.15
C CYS A 542 5.05 7.68 15.80
N ASP A 543 5.12 7.62 17.13
CA ASP A 543 5.54 6.42 17.86
C ASP A 543 4.58 5.25 17.69
N ALA A 544 3.27 5.51 17.62
CA ALA A 544 2.29 4.46 17.37
C ALA A 544 2.49 3.82 15.98
N TYR A 545 2.81 4.62 14.96
CA TYR A 545 3.14 4.10 13.63
C TYR A 545 4.52 3.44 13.59
N ARG A 546 5.53 4.04 14.24
CA ARG A 546 6.88 3.47 14.39
C ARG A 546 6.81 2.04 14.93
N ARG A 547 6.10 1.81 16.04
CA ARG A 547 5.94 0.47 16.65
C ARG A 547 5.38 -0.54 15.65
N ARG A 548 4.32 -0.17 14.93
CA ARG A 548 3.69 -1.05 13.93
C ARG A 548 4.56 -1.31 12.71
N THR A 549 5.46 -0.40 12.37
CA THR A 549 6.46 -0.60 11.30
C THR A 549 7.69 -1.37 11.78
N ALA A 550 8.04 -1.31 13.07
CA ALA A 550 9.26 -1.87 13.66
C ALA A 550 9.10 -3.28 14.23
N GLU A 551 7.93 -3.61 14.79
CA GLU A 551 7.69 -4.84 15.57
C GLU A 551 7.50 -6.12 14.72
N LEU A 552 7.87 -6.05 13.43
CA LEU A 552 7.70 -7.14 12.47
C LEU A 552 9.09 -7.63 12.09
N PRO A 553 9.57 -8.78 12.61
CA PRO A 553 10.92 -9.24 12.31
C PRO A 553 11.11 -9.35 10.80
N PHE A 554 12.12 -8.64 10.27
CA PHE A 554 12.61 -8.86 8.92
C PHE A 554 12.99 -10.33 8.78
N SER A 555 12.53 -10.95 7.69
CA SER A 555 12.80 -12.33 7.35
C SER A 555 14.28 -12.52 7.03
N GLY A 556 15.04 -12.96 8.04
CA GLY A 556 16.40 -13.44 7.89
C GLY A 556 17.01 -13.81 9.23
N GLY A 557 16.68 -14.99 9.78
CA GLY A 557 17.45 -15.48 10.94
C GLY A 557 16.81 -16.47 11.91
N SER A 558 15.56 -16.90 11.74
CA SER A 558 14.99 -17.99 12.54
C SER A 558 14.58 -19.17 11.67
N ASP A 559 14.92 -20.39 12.10
CA ASP A 559 14.67 -21.64 11.39
C ASP A 559 13.17 -21.81 11.07
N PRO A 560 12.75 -21.72 9.80
CA PRO A 560 11.35 -21.84 9.40
C PRO A 560 10.74 -23.21 9.75
N ARG A 561 11.57 -24.22 10.01
CA ARG A 561 11.14 -25.61 10.24
C ARG A 561 10.58 -25.88 11.63
N GLN A 562 10.82 -24.99 12.61
CA GLN A 562 10.32 -25.22 13.98
C GLN A 562 8.87 -24.77 14.20
N MET A 563 8.34 -23.80 13.43
CA MET A 563 6.98 -23.27 13.62
C MET A 563 5.89 -24.04 12.86
N LEU A 564 6.24 -24.70 11.75
CA LEU A 564 5.30 -25.49 10.96
C LEU A 564 5.68 -26.96 11.07
N ARG A 565 5.25 -27.62 12.14
CA ARG A 565 5.23 -29.09 12.18
C ARG A 565 4.14 -29.54 11.19
N ASN A 566 4.57 -29.78 9.95
CA ASN A 566 3.81 -30.24 8.79
C ASN A 566 2.86 -29.19 8.16
N PRO A 567 3.23 -28.57 7.02
CA PRO A 567 2.23 -27.90 6.18
C PRO A 567 1.16 -28.92 5.76
N PRO A 568 -0.15 -28.55 5.70
CA PRO A 568 -1.17 -29.44 5.18
C PRO A 568 -0.80 -29.87 3.76
N GLY A 569 -0.67 -31.19 3.60
CA GLY A 569 0.08 -31.81 2.51
C GLY A 569 -0.50 -31.59 1.12
N ARG A 570 0.40 -31.60 0.14
CA ARG A 570 0.14 -32.29 -1.13
C ARG A 570 -0.17 -33.75 -0.76
N ALA A 571 -1.43 -34.17 -0.88
CA ALA A 571 -1.72 -35.59 -0.97
C ALA A 571 -1.05 -36.10 -2.25
N GLY A 572 -0.12 -37.05 -2.09
CA GLY A 572 0.64 -37.61 -3.19
C GLY A 572 -0.28 -38.25 -4.23
N GLN A 573 -0.06 -37.89 -5.49
CA GLN A 573 -0.23 -38.83 -6.59
C GLN A 573 1.00 -39.74 -6.53
N ASP A 574 0.84 -40.91 -5.93
CA ASP A 574 1.65 -42.11 -6.13
C ASP A 574 0.86 -43.28 -5.54
N ALA A 575 -0.14 -43.71 -6.32
CA ALA A 575 -0.67 -45.07 -6.42
C ALA A 575 -1.57 -45.12 -7.67
#